data_AF-G5A4S3-F1
#
_entry.id   AF-G5A4S3-F1
#
_cell.length_a   1.000
_cell.length_b   1.000
_cell.length_c   1.000
_cell.angle_alpha   90.00
_cell.angle_beta   90.00
_cell.angle_gamma   90.00
#
_symmetry.space_group_name_H-M   'P 1'
#
loop_
_entity.id
_entity.type
_entity.pdbx_description
1 polymer ?
#
loop_
_entity_poly.entity_id
_entity_poly.type
_entity_poly.pdbx_seq_one_letter_code
_entity_poly.pdbx_strand_id
1 'polypeptide(L)'
;QNLVSLSRESAITIQHELELRLLRDEARKSQLHRHWGLRRSHFTSADKSVIDMVACRSLSEIIRSRQLSVEDAAKLLRGETLPDCRPNKALDPDRLRYVLRGYPHLDLLINIATKGIEAQWGDGPKPVRPPPKNHGSCRRHLKAVGKSNRAGQDSGQYMVVDADILERWSNVICSPLVAVEKKDVDPSVEVRTIHDLSY
;
A
#
# COMPACT_ATOMS: atom_id res chain seq x y z
N GLN A 1 -30.00 -2.97 -24.27
CA GLN A 1 -29.54 -3.57 -22.99
C GLN A 1 -30.62 -3.30 -21.96
N ASN A 2 -31.25 -4.34 -21.40
CA ASN A 2 -32.17 -4.17 -20.28
C ASN A 2 -31.35 -3.77 -19.05
N LEU A 3 -31.48 -2.52 -18.60
CA LEU A 3 -30.95 -2.07 -17.33
C LEU A 3 -31.70 -2.82 -16.23
N VAL A 4 -31.07 -3.85 -15.67
CA VAL A 4 -31.58 -4.51 -14.46
C VAL A 4 -31.53 -3.47 -13.34
N SER A 5 -32.69 -2.98 -12.90
CA SER A 5 -32.76 -2.10 -11.75
C SER A 5 -32.53 -2.92 -10.48
N LEU A 6 -31.39 -2.71 -9.83
CA LEU A 6 -31.14 -3.24 -8.49
C LEU A 6 -32.11 -2.59 -7.50
N SER A 7 -32.92 -3.39 -6.81
CA SER A 7 -33.68 -2.87 -5.68
C SER A 7 -32.72 -2.45 -4.56
N ARG A 8 -33.16 -1.52 -3.71
CA ARG A 8 -32.39 -1.08 -2.54
C ARG A 8 -32.00 -2.26 -1.63
N GLU A 9 -32.91 -3.21 -1.46
CA GLU A 9 -32.69 -4.40 -0.63
C GLU A 9 -31.59 -5.29 -1.22
N SER A 10 -31.67 -5.60 -2.52
CA SER A 10 -30.62 -6.37 -3.20
C SER A 10 -29.26 -5.65 -3.18
N ALA A 11 -29.25 -4.32 -3.31
CA ALA A 11 -28.02 -3.54 -3.21
C ALA A 11 -27.38 -3.63 -1.81
N ILE A 12 -28.18 -3.55 -0.74
CA ILE A 12 -27.70 -3.70 0.65
C ILE A 12 -27.13 -5.11 0.88
N THR A 13 -27.83 -6.15 0.43
CA THR A 13 -27.33 -7.53 0.55
C THR A 13 -26.00 -7.72 -0.16
N ILE A 14 -25.87 -7.22 -1.39
CA ILE A 14 -24.63 -7.29 -2.16
C ILE A 14 -23.51 -6.52 -1.44
N GLN A 15 -23.77 -5.32 -0.94
CA GLN A 15 -22.77 -4.54 -0.21
C GLN A 15 -22.26 -5.30 1.02
N HIS A 16 -23.16 -5.83 1.83
CA HIS A 16 -22.81 -6.58 3.03
C HIS A 16 -21.94 -7.82 2.72
N GLU A 17 -22.31 -8.59 1.69
CA GLU A 17 -21.52 -9.75 1.26
C GLU A 17 -20.10 -9.36 0.80
N LEU A 18 -19.96 -8.22 0.12
CA LEU A 18 -18.65 -7.71 -0.31
C LEU A 18 -17.81 -7.24 0.87
N GLU A 19 -18.41 -6.53 1.83
CA GLU A 19 -17.75 -6.10 3.06
C GLU A 19 -17.27 -7.31 3.88
N LEU A 20 -18.08 -8.36 4.00
CA LEU A 20 -17.69 -9.60 4.66
C LEU A 20 -16.51 -10.29 3.97
N ARG A 21 -16.47 -10.32 2.63
CA ARG A 21 -15.33 -10.87 1.89
C ARG A 21 -14.06 -10.09 2.14
N LEU A 22 -14.12 -8.76 2.06
CA LEU A 22 -12.98 -7.88 2.36
C LEU A 22 -12.47 -8.10 3.80
N LEU A 23 -13.39 -8.22 4.76
CA LEU A 23 -13.03 -8.49 6.16
C LEU A 23 -12.33 -9.84 6.33
N ARG A 24 -12.77 -10.88 5.62
CA ARG A 24 -12.12 -12.21 5.64
C ARG A 24 -10.70 -12.13 5.08
N ASP A 25 -10.50 -11.41 3.99
CA ASP A 25 -9.17 -11.23 3.40
C ASP A 25 -8.24 -10.44 4.32
N GLU A 26 -8.75 -9.39 4.97
CA GLU A 26 -8.01 -8.65 6.00
C GLU A 26 -7.65 -9.55 7.19
N ALA A 27 -8.58 -10.39 7.64
CA ALA A 27 -8.34 -11.34 8.73
C ALA A 27 -7.26 -12.38 8.37
N ARG A 28 -7.28 -12.93 7.15
CA ARG A 28 -6.25 -13.86 6.65
C ARG A 28 -4.88 -13.18 6.58
N LYS A 29 -4.82 -11.97 6.00
CA LYS A 29 -3.58 -11.18 5.94
C LYS A 29 -3.05 -10.90 7.35
N SER A 30 -3.93 -10.55 8.28
CA SER A 30 -3.59 -10.32 9.69
C SER A 30 -3.07 -11.59 10.38
N GLN A 31 -3.64 -12.76 10.08
CA GLN A 31 -3.13 -14.05 10.58
C GLN A 31 -1.74 -14.36 10.01
N LEU A 32 -1.52 -14.15 8.72
CA LEU A 32 -0.20 -14.30 8.09
C LEU A 32 0.83 -13.40 8.75
N HIS A 33 0.50 -12.11 8.92
CA HIS A 33 1.37 -11.13 9.57
C HIS A 33 1.77 -11.58 10.98
N ARG A 34 0.81 -12.02 11.80
CA ARG A 34 1.09 -12.55 13.14
C ARG A 34 1.96 -13.81 13.10
N HIS A 35 1.70 -14.72 12.17
CA HIS A 35 2.50 -15.94 12.00
C HIS A 35 3.96 -15.62 11.66
N TRP A 36 4.19 -14.57 10.87
CA TRP A 36 5.54 -14.08 10.56
C TRP A 36 6.18 -13.26 11.69
N GLY A 37 5.45 -12.96 12.77
CA GLY A 37 5.94 -12.16 13.88
C GLY A 37 5.80 -10.65 13.66
N LEU A 38 5.06 -10.19 12.64
CA LEU A 38 4.81 -8.77 12.44
C LEU A 38 3.86 -8.27 13.54
N ARG A 39 4.31 -7.25 14.26
CA ARG A 39 3.58 -6.65 15.38
C ARG A 39 3.15 -5.25 15.01
N ARG A 40 1.92 -4.87 15.34
CA ARG A 40 1.47 -3.48 15.22
C ARG A 40 1.20 -2.93 16.61
N SER A 41 1.43 -1.62 16.78
CA SER A 41 0.99 -0.92 17.97
C SER A 41 -0.53 -1.05 18.11
N HIS A 42 -1.02 -1.13 19.35
CA HIS A 42 -2.45 -0.99 19.58
C HIS A 42 -2.86 0.43 19.16
N PHE A 43 -4.04 0.56 18.56
CA PHE A 43 -4.61 1.81 18.01
C PHE A 43 -4.87 2.92 19.05
N THR A 44 -4.28 2.82 20.25
CA THR A 44 -4.44 3.73 21.39
C THR A 44 -3.50 4.93 21.35
N SER A 45 -2.59 5.03 20.36
CA SER A 45 -1.80 6.24 20.14
C SER A 45 -2.72 7.38 19.69
N ALA A 46 -3.05 8.28 20.61
CA ALA A 46 -3.83 9.49 20.32
C ALA A 46 -3.17 10.36 19.22
N ASP A 47 -1.85 10.24 19.03
CA ASP A 47 -1.13 10.96 18.00
C ASP A 47 -1.03 10.15 16.70
N LYS A 48 -1.89 10.50 15.74
CA LYS A 48 -1.86 9.97 14.36
C LYS A 48 -0.73 10.54 13.52
N SER A 49 0.08 11.48 14.03
CA SER A 49 1.22 12.05 13.32
C SER A 49 2.52 11.24 13.48
N VAL A 50 2.53 10.24 14.35
CA VAL A 50 3.70 9.41 14.64
C VAL A 50 3.58 8.06 13.94
N ILE A 51 4.66 7.65 13.27
CA ILE A 51 4.81 6.34 12.64
C ILE A 51 4.64 5.22 13.67
N ASP A 52 4.01 4.12 13.28
CA ASP A 52 4.00 2.91 14.09
C ASP A 52 5.41 2.27 14.08
N MET A 53 6.21 2.63 15.08
CA MET A 53 7.55 2.12 15.24
C MET A 53 7.59 0.64 15.65
N VAL A 54 6.51 0.10 16.22
CA VAL A 54 6.42 -1.33 16.54
C VAL A 54 6.31 -2.13 15.24
N ALA A 55 5.46 -1.67 14.31
CA ALA A 55 5.35 -2.23 12.97
C ALA A 55 6.65 -2.07 12.17
N CYS A 56 7.23 -0.87 12.18
CA CYS A 56 8.50 -0.59 11.51
C CYS A 56 9.62 -1.54 11.96
N ARG A 57 9.85 -1.64 13.27
CA ARG A 57 10.95 -2.45 13.83
C ARG A 57 10.73 -3.94 13.63
N SER A 58 9.53 -4.44 13.93
CA SER A 58 9.25 -5.87 13.77
C SER A 58 9.30 -6.31 12.31
N LEU A 59 8.82 -5.49 11.37
CA LEU A 59 8.99 -5.77 9.93
C LEU A 59 10.47 -5.76 9.53
N SER A 60 11.24 -4.78 9.99
CA SER A 60 12.67 -4.68 9.69
C SER A 60 13.45 -5.87 10.22
N GLU A 61 13.11 -6.37 11.42
CA GLU A 61 13.68 -7.58 12.00
C GLU A 61 13.36 -8.83 11.16
N ILE A 62 12.12 -8.98 10.70
CA ILE A 62 11.72 -10.06 9.78
C ILE A 62 12.55 -10.00 8.49
N ILE A 63 12.69 -8.81 7.90
CA ILE A 63 13.47 -8.61 6.67
C ILE A 63 14.93 -9.00 6.89
N ARG A 64 15.56 -8.55 7.99
CA ARG A 64 16.96 -8.88 8.30
C ARG A 64 17.16 -10.37 8.56
N SER A 65 16.32 -10.97 9.42
CA SER A 65 16.48 -12.36 9.86
C SER A 65 16.27 -13.36 8.73
N ARG A 66 15.36 -13.05 7.80
CA ARG A 66 15.00 -13.92 6.68
C ARG A 66 15.61 -13.49 5.35
N GLN A 67 16.41 -12.41 5.35
CA GLN A 67 17.05 -11.85 4.15
C GLN A 67 16.06 -11.58 3.02
N LEU A 68 14.91 -10.99 3.37
CA LEU A 68 13.85 -10.75 2.39
C LEU A 68 14.28 -9.70 1.37
N SER A 69 14.02 -9.99 0.10
CA SER A 69 14.06 -8.98 -0.96
C SER A 69 12.94 -7.95 -0.75
N VAL A 70 13.04 -6.79 -1.42
CA VAL A 70 11.96 -5.79 -1.42
C VAL A 70 10.65 -6.38 -1.95
N GLU A 71 10.74 -7.31 -2.91
CA GLU A 71 9.59 -7.99 -3.50
C GLU A 71 8.94 -8.94 -2.48
N ASP A 72 9.72 -9.79 -1.81
CA ASP A 72 9.19 -10.74 -0.82
C ASP A 72 8.60 -10.03 0.40
N ALA A 73 9.22 -8.93 0.83
CA ALA A 73 8.68 -8.08 1.88
C ALA A 73 7.33 -7.45 1.46
N ALA A 74 7.22 -7.00 0.21
CA ALA A 74 5.96 -6.49 -0.34
C ALA A 74 4.88 -7.57 -0.42
N LYS A 75 5.22 -8.78 -0.87
CA LYS A 75 4.32 -9.95 -0.92
C LYS A 75 3.77 -10.29 0.46
N LEU A 76 4.65 -10.32 1.47
CA LEU A 76 4.26 -10.53 2.87
C LEU A 76 3.24 -9.48 3.33
N LEU A 77 3.52 -8.20 3.10
CA LEU A 77 2.63 -7.11 3.51
C LEU A 77 1.27 -7.15 2.80
N ARG A 78 1.24 -7.56 1.53
CA ARG A 78 0.00 -7.69 0.74
C ARG A 78 -0.80 -8.95 1.04
N GLY A 79 -0.23 -9.90 1.79
CA GLY A 79 -0.86 -11.19 2.05
C GLY A 79 -0.85 -12.12 0.85
N GLU A 80 0.16 -12.00 -0.01
CA GLU A 80 0.37 -12.92 -1.13
C GLU A 80 0.84 -14.28 -0.58
N THR A 81 0.12 -15.34 -0.95
CA THR A 81 0.35 -16.71 -0.49
C THR A 81 0.17 -17.68 -1.65
N LEU A 82 0.66 -18.92 -1.53
CA LEU A 82 0.48 -19.92 -2.60
C LEU A 82 -1.00 -20.13 -3.01
N PRO A 83 -1.98 -20.16 -2.09
CA PRO A 83 -3.40 -20.26 -2.47
C PRO A 83 -3.97 -18.99 -3.11
N ASP A 84 -3.40 -17.82 -2.82
CA ASP A 84 -3.83 -16.54 -3.38
C ASP A 84 -2.61 -15.63 -3.58
N CYS A 85 -2.06 -15.68 -4.78
CA CYS A 85 -0.90 -14.87 -5.20
C CYS A 85 -1.28 -13.46 -5.68
N ARG A 86 -2.57 -13.06 -5.61
CA ARG A 86 -2.99 -11.75 -6.14
C ARG A 86 -2.38 -10.62 -5.31
N PRO A 87 -1.78 -9.59 -5.93
CA PRO A 87 -1.19 -8.49 -5.16
C PRO A 87 -2.25 -7.55 -4.56
N ASN A 88 -3.44 -7.46 -5.16
CA ASN A 88 -4.56 -6.68 -4.63
C ASN A 88 -5.75 -7.60 -4.32
N LYS A 89 -5.96 -7.88 -3.04
CA LYS A 89 -7.04 -8.78 -2.58
C LYS A 89 -8.44 -8.24 -2.85
N ALA A 90 -8.58 -6.91 -2.96
CA ALA A 90 -9.86 -6.28 -3.26
C ALA A 90 -10.29 -6.44 -4.74
N LEU A 91 -9.37 -6.78 -5.65
CA LEU A 91 -9.70 -7.02 -7.05
C LEU A 91 -10.00 -8.51 -7.28
N ASP A 92 -11.27 -8.82 -7.52
CA ASP A 92 -11.78 -10.16 -7.82
C ASP A 92 -11.87 -10.38 -9.35
N PRO A 93 -11.00 -11.20 -9.95
CA PRO A 93 -11.01 -11.45 -11.40
C PRO A 93 -12.33 -12.01 -11.92
N ASP A 94 -13.00 -12.87 -11.15
CA ASP A 94 -14.26 -13.50 -11.59
C ASP A 94 -15.41 -12.50 -11.56
N ARG A 95 -15.40 -11.61 -10.57
CA ARG A 95 -16.34 -10.49 -10.55
C ARG A 95 -16.10 -9.52 -11.71
N LEU A 96 -14.85 -9.22 -12.04
CA LEU A 96 -14.52 -8.38 -13.20
C LEU A 96 -15.03 -9.01 -14.49
N ARG A 97 -14.84 -10.33 -14.69
CA ARG A 97 -15.40 -11.09 -15.84
C ARG A 97 -16.90 -10.91 -15.98
N TYR A 98 -17.62 -10.93 -14.87
CA TYR A 98 -19.07 -10.81 -14.87
C TYR A 98 -19.53 -9.37 -15.15
N VAL A 99 -19.02 -8.40 -14.39
CA VAL A 99 -19.51 -7.01 -14.41
C VAL A 99 -19.08 -6.25 -15.66
N LEU A 100 -17.91 -6.58 -16.22
CA LEU A 100 -17.33 -5.88 -17.37
C LEU A 100 -17.42 -6.72 -18.64
N ARG A 101 -18.41 -7.61 -18.74
CA ARG A 101 -18.62 -8.42 -19.95
C ARG A 101 -18.82 -7.52 -21.18
N GLY A 102 -18.01 -7.76 -22.21
CA GLY A 102 -18.01 -6.96 -23.44
C GLY A 102 -17.13 -5.71 -23.39
N TYR A 103 -16.48 -5.42 -22.26
CA TYR A 103 -15.48 -4.36 -22.20
C TYR A 103 -14.22 -4.77 -22.99
N PRO A 104 -13.73 -3.96 -23.95
CA PRO A 104 -12.62 -4.33 -24.82
C PRO A 104 -11.32 -4.71 -24.11
N HIS A 105 -11.06 -4.17 -22.92
CA HIS A 105 -9.85 -4.43 -22.15
C HIS A 105 -10.10 -5.32 -20.92
N LEU A 106 -11.16 -6.12 -20.92
CA LEU A 106 -11.50 -7.02 -19.82
C LEU A 106 -10.32 -7.94 -19.44
N ASP A 107 -9.67 -8.55 -20.42
CA ASP A 107 -8.55 -9.47 -20.18
C ASP A 107 -7.36 -8.76 -19.53
N LEU A 108 -7.10 -7.51 -19.91
CA LEU A 108 -6.06 -6.69 -19.28
C LEU A 108 -6.41 -6.42 -17.80
N LEU A 109 -7.66 -6.07 -17.49
CA LEU A 109 -8.09 -5.85 -16.11
C LEU A 109 -8.03 -7.14 -15.26
N ILE A 110 -8.38 -8.28 -15.85
CA ILE A 110 -8.24 -9.60 -15.21
C ILE A 110 -6.77 -9.89 -14.93
N ASN A 111 -5.88 -9.65 -15.89
CA ASN A 111 -4.44 -9.82 -15.71
C ASN A 111 -3.91 -8.92 -14.59
N ILE A 112 -4.31 -7.64 -14.55
CA ILE A 112 -3.93 -6.71 -13.48
C ILE A 112 -4.43 -7.20 -12.12
N ALA A 113 -5.69 -7.67 -12.03
CA ALA A 113 -6.24 -8.20 -10.79
C ALA A 113 -5.53 -9.49 -10.31
N THR A 114 -5.02 -10.28 -11.26
CA THR A 114 -4.43 -11.60 -10.99
C THR A 114 -2.94 -11.50 -10.65
N LYS A 115 -2.19 -10.71 -11.43
CA LYS A 115 -0.73 -10.66 -11.41
C LYS A 115 -0.17 -9.30 -10.98
N GLY A 116 -1.02 -8.28 -10.91
CA GLY A 116 -0.61 -6.90 -10.72
C GLY A 116 -0.25 -6.21 -12.03
N ILE A 117 0.32 -5.01 -11.91
CA ILE A 117 0.74 -4.21 -13.06
C ILE A 117 2.15 -4.63 -13.45
N GLU A 118 2.28 -5.22 -14.64
CA GLU A 118 3.56 -5.45 -15.30
C GLU A 118 3.91 -4.21 -16.14
N ALA A 119 4.67 -3.29 -15.56
CA ALA A 119 5.14 -2.11 -16.27
C ALA A 119 6.47 -2.42 -16.99
N GLN A 120 6.54 -2.06 -18.27
CA GLN A 120 7.80 -2.03 -19.00
C GLN A 120 8.44 -0.66 -18.78
N TRP A 121 9.55 -0.65 -18.05
CA TRP A 121 10.34 0.55 -17.85
C TRP A 121 11.44 0.60 -18.91
N GLY A 122 11.72 1.78 -19.46
CA GLY A 122 12.94 2.01 -20.23
C GLY A 122 14.18 1.99 -19.33
N ASP A 123 15.29 2.55 -19.82
CA ASP A 123 16.48 2.75 -18.97
C ASP A 123 16.11 3.61 -17.76
N GLY A 124 15.99 2.95 -16.61
CA GLY A 124 15.57 3.56 -15.35
C GLY A 124 16.72 4.28 -14.64
N PRO A 125 16.40 5.19 -13.70
CA PRO A 125 17.42 5.83 -12.89
C PRO A 125 18.19 4.78 -12.09
N LYS A 126 19.51 4.97 -11.99
CA LYS A 126 20.36 4.09 -11.19
C LYS A 126 20.19 4.41 -9.70
N PRO A 127 20.24 3.41 -8.81
CA PRO A 127 20.24 3.66 -7.37
C PRO A 127 21.39 4.60 -6.98
N VAL A 128 21.06 5.74 -6.37
CA VAL A 128 22.04 6.71 -5.84
C VAL A 128 22.12 6.57 -4.32
N ARG A 129 23.35 6.68 -3.78
CA ARG A 129 23.65 6.71 -2.34
C ARG A 129 24.63 7.86 -2.05
N PRO A 130 24.43 8.65 -0.97
CA PRO A 130 23.28 8.62 -0.07
C PRO A 130 21.98 9.06 -0.78
N PRO A 131 20.79 8.74 -0.25
CA PRO A 131 19.53 9.21 -0.80
C PRO A 131 19.49 10.75 -0.91
N PRO A 132 18.80 11.30 -1.92
CA PRO A 132 18.65 12.75 -2.04
C PRO A 132 17.85 13.31 -0.86
N LYS A 133 18.12 14.57 -0.50
CA LYS A 133 17.43 15.23 0.61
C LYS A 133 15.99 15.53 0.21
N ASN A 134 15.05 15.30 1.14
CA ASN A 134 13.67 15.75 0.97
C ASN A 134 13.59 17.27 0.77
N HIS A 135 12.58 17.70 0.02
CA HIS A 135 12.36 19.12 -0.24
C HIS A 135 12.05 19.89 1.05
N GLY A 136 12.39 21.18 1.09
CA GLY A 136 12.24 22.02 2.29
C GLY A 136 10.80 22.09 2.83
N SER A 137 9.80 21.91 1.96
CA SER A 137 8.38 21.82 2.33
C SER A 137 8.08 20.68 3.31
N CYS A 138 8.73 19.52 3.16
CA CYS A 138 8.52 18.38 4.07
C CYS A 138 9.01 18.70 5.49
N ARG A 139 10.10 19.47 5.59
CA ARG A 139 10.63 19.92 6.90
C ARG A 139 9.69 20.93 7.55
N ARG A 140 9.11 21.86 6.78
CA ARG A 140 8.15 22.86 7.30
C ARG A 140 6.86 22.21 7.82
N HIS A 141 6.37 21.17 7.16
CA HIS A 141 5.10 20.51 7.51
C HIS A 141 5.31 19.09 8.09
N LEU A 142 6.37 18.89 8.87
CA LEU A 142 6.79 17.55 9.32
C LEU A 142 5.69 16.77 10.04
N LYS A 143 4.88 17.42 10.88
CA LYS A 143 3.75 16.79 11.59
C LYS A 143 2.69 16.29 10.61
N ALA A 144 2.31 17.11 9.63
CA ALA A 144 1.34 16.74 8.60
C ALA A 144 1.87 15.63 7.69
N VAL A 145 3.17 15.65 7.35
CA VAL A 145 3.86 14.57 6.62
C VAL A 145 3.84 13.27 7.42
N GLY A 146 4.18 13.33 8.71
CA GLY A 146 4.13 12.18 9.61
C GLY A 146 2.73 11.56 9.67
N LYS A 147 1.69 12.39 9.73
CA LYS A 147 0.29 11.96 9.69
C LYS A 147 -0.09 11.29 8.36
N SER A 148 0.32 11.85 7.23
CA SER A 148 0.12 11.26 5.90
C SER A 148 0.80 9.89 5.80
N ASN A 149 2.06 9.79 6.22
CA ASN A 149 2.82 8.55 6.17
C ASN A 149 2.26 7.50 7.12
N ARG A 150 1.84 7.89 8.33
CA ARG A 150 1.17 7.00 9.28
C ARG A 150 -0.14 6.45 8.71
N ALA A 151 -0.96 7.29 8.09
CA ALA A 151 -2.19 6.84 7.44
C ALA A 151 -1.91 5.82 6.32
N GLY A 152 -0.89 6.06 5.50
CA GLY A 152 -0.47 5.11 4.46
C GLY A 152 0.14 3.81 5.02
N GLN A 153 0.83 3.87 6.16
CA GLN A 153 1.31 2.68 6.87
C GLN A 153 0.14 1.85 7.43
N ASP A 154 -0.83 2.51 8.06
CA ASP A 154 -2.00 1.87 8.67
C ASP A 154 -2.86 1.18 7.61
N SER A 155 -3.08 1.82 6.45
CA SER A 155 -3.81 1.26 5.31
C SER A 155 -3.06 0.16 4.55
N GLY A 156 -1.77 -0.05 4.85
CA GLY A 156 -0.90 -0.97 4.13
C GLY A 156 -0.49 -0.48 2.75
N GLN A 157 -0.69 0.81 2.44
CA GLN A 157 -0.24 1.45 1.21
C GLN A 157 1.28 1.67 1.21
N TYR A 158 1.87 1.96 2.37
CA TYR A 158 3.31 2.19 2.52
C TYR A 158 3.97 1.09 3.36
N MET A 159 5.07 0.55 2.84
CA MET A 159 6.00 -0.25 3.62
C MET A 159 6.95 0.69 4.36
N VAL A 160 6.89 0.69 5.69
CA VAL A 160 7.76 1.51 6.55
C VAL A 160 8.73 0.58 7.27
N VAL A 161 10.02 0.81 7.06
CA VAL A 161 11.13 0.01 7.59
C VAL A 161 12.25 0.92 8.08
N ASP A 162 13.16 0.37 8.87
CA ASP A 162 14.35 1.08 9.35
C ASP A 162 15.25 1.44 8.16
N ALA A 163 15.94 2.57 8.25
CA ALA A 163 16.72 3.13 7.15
C ALA A 163 17.89 2.23 6.70
N ASP A 164 18.44 1.41 7.60
CA ASP A 164 19.53 0.46 7.31
C ASP A 164 19.12 -0.64 6.33
N ILE A 165 17.81 -0.94 6.20
CA ILE A 165 17.31 -1.89 5.21
C ILE A 165 17.66 -1.45 3.78
N LEU A 166 17.81 -0.15 3.53
CA LEU A 166 18.20 0.38 2.23
C LEU A 166 19.60 -0.07 1.77
N GLU A 167 20.49 -0.39 2.71
CA GLU A 167 21.82 -0.93 2.41
C GLU A 167 21.73 -2.36 1.86
N ARG A 168 20.68 -3.10 2.23
CA ARG A 168 20.41 -4.46 1.74
C ARG A 168 19.69 -4.46 0.40
N TRP A 169 18.77 -3.51 0.20
CA TRP A 169 18.03 -3.37 -1.05
C TRP A 169 18.75 -2.42 -2.01
N SER A 170 19.86 -2.91 -2.57
CA SER A 170 20.71 -2.15 -3.50
C SER A 170 19.98 -1.70 -4.78
N ASN A 171 18.90 -2.38 -5.17
CA ASN A 171 18.07 -2.06 -6.32
C ASN A 171 17.00 -0.99 -6.04
N VAL A 172 16.88 -0.48 -4.82
CA VAL A 172 15.90 0.57 -4.49
C VAL A 172 16.42 1.94 -4.90
N ILE A 173 15.63 2.61 -5.73
CA ILE A 173 15.80 4.00 -6.14
C ILE A 173 15.13 4.91 -5.11
N CYS A 174 15.81 5.98 -4.71
CA CYS A 174 15.30 6.96 -3.76
C CYS A 174 15.04 8.28 -4.48
N SER A 175 13.87 8.86 -4.24
CA SER A 175 13.49 10.21 -4.69
C SER A 175 13.18 11.11 -3.50
N PRO A 176 13.37 12.44 -3.63
CA PRO A 176 12.92 13.37 -2.61
C PRO A 176 11.41 13.27 -2.40
N LEU A 177 10.98 13.38 -1.14
CA LEU A 177 9.60 13.70 -0.84
C LEU A 177 9.37 15.21 -0.86
N VAL A 178 8.21 15.59 -1.38
CA VAL A 178 7.66 16.95 -1.37
C VAL A 178 6.35 16.94 -0.60
N ALA A 179 6.04 18.07 0.06
CA ALA A 179 4.78 18.28 0.77
C ALA A 179 4.04 19.41 0.06
N VAL A 180 2.84 19.12 -0.41
CA VAL A 180 1.99 20.04 -1.17
C VAL A 180 0.72 20.32 -0.38
N GLU A 181 0.30 21.57 -0.38
CA GLU A 181 -0.89 22.04 0.32
C GLU A 181 -2.15 21.41 -0.28
N LYS A 182 -3.11 21.05 0.58
CA LYS A 182 -4.44 20.64 0.15
C LYS A 182 -5.30 21.90 0.00
N LYS A 183 -6.11 21.94 -1.06
CA LYS A 183 -7.10 23.01 -1.22
C LYS A 183 -8.01 23.04 0.02
N ASP A 184 -8.24 24.23 0.56
CA ASP A 184 -9.16 24.50 1.67
C ASP A 184 -8.79 23.81 3.01
N VAL A 185 -7.53 23.39 3.20
CA VAL A 185 -7.04 22.81 4.46
C VAL A 185 -5.70 23.43 4.84
N ASP A 186 -5.54 23.79 6.12
CA ASP A 186 -4.28 24.31 6.65
C ASP A 186 -3.13 23.28 6.47
N PRO A 187 -2.02 23.62 5.79
CA PRO A 187 -0.85 22.76 5.63
C PRO A 187 -0.20 22.31 6.94
N SER A 188 -0.46 22.98 8.06
CA SER A 188 -0.05 22.55 9.40
C SER A 188 -0.82 21.31 9.87
N VAL A 189 -2.04 21.12 9.36
CA VAL A 189 -2.97 20.04 9.70
C VAL A 189 -2.85 18.87 8.71
N GLU A 190 -2.75 19.18 7.42
CA GLU A 190 -2.73 18.17 6.37
C GLU A 190 -2.02 18.63 5.09
N VAL A 191 -1.22 17.73 4.52
CA VAL A 191 -0.54 17.92 3.24
C VAL A 191 -0.71 16.68 2.38
N ARG A 192 -0.45 16.80 1.08
CA ARG A 192 -0.18 15.66 0.19
C ARG A 192 1.32 15.45 0.12
N THR A 193 1.76 14.23 0.40
CA THR A 193 3.15 13.82 0.16
C THR A 193 3.26 13.32 -1.29
N ILE A 194 4.25 13.83 -2.02
CA ILE A 194 4.52 13.46 -3.41
C ILE A 194 5.97 13.02 -3.54
N HIS A 195 6.19 11.93 -4.26
CA HIS A 195 7.52 11.55 -4.70
C HIS A 195 7.92 12.41 -5.90
N ASP A 196 9.00 13.17 -5.76
CA ASP A 196 9.58 13.92 -6.88
C ASP A 196 10.39 12.96 -7.76
N LEU A 197 9.69 12.33 -8.71
CA LEU A 197 10.30 11.40 -9.67
C LEU A 197 11.04 12.13 -10.81
N SER A 198 11.07 13.47 -10.80
CA SER A 198 11.78 14.28 -11.80
C SER A 198 13.19 14.68 -11.38
N TYR A 199 13.54 14.44 -10.11
CA TYR A 199 14.88 14.62 -9.54
C TYR A 199 15.83 13.50 -9.97
#